data_AF-A0A843SY21-F1
#
_entry.id   AF-A0A843SY21-F1
#
_cell.length_a   1.000
_cell.length_b   1.000
_cell.length_c   1.000
_cell.angle_alpha   90.00
_cell.angle_beta   90.00
_cell.angle_gamma   90.00
#
_symmetry.space_group_name_H-M   'P 1'
#
loop_
_entity.id
_entity.type
_entity.pdbx_description
1 polymer ?
#
loop_
_entity_poly.entity_id
_entity_poly.type
_entity_poly.pdbx_seq_one_letter_code
_entity_poly.pdbx_strand_id
1 'polypeptide(L)'
;MRKLWFAFTAVVVLSFAVLGWTGFRIYQEAPPVPTRVVTADGRQLIGPDEIYGGQNVWQSIGGMEVGSIWGHGSYVAPDWTADWLHREAMFILDRWSGSVDGYAALPTERRAALQSRLQLLMRTNTYDPSSGTLTVDPVRAAAFDDNVAHYSDVFTRGRDEYAIPPGALTDTDNLRKLSAFFFWTAWAASTNRPNDTITYTSNWPHEPLVGNRPTPDTVVWTGVSIIVLLAGIGVMASYYASIREHGLPAEAPANDPVLASVATPSQRAVVKYFWVVSALILVQILLGIVVAHYGVEGNAFYGIPIAEFLPYSIARTWHVQLGIFWIATAWLAAGLFIGPAVSGVEPQWQRLGV
;
A
#
# COMPACT_ATOMS: atom_id res chain seq x y z
N MET A 1 40.13 1.10 -9.48
CA MET A 1 39.45 1.47 -8.22
C MET A 1 38.98 2.93 -8.14
N ARG A 2 39.84 3.97 -8.24
CA ARG A 2 39.40 5.38 -8.10
C ARG A 2 38.24 5.80 -9.03
N LYS A 3 38.30 5.42 -10.31
CA LYS A 3 37.23 5.69 -11.30
C LYS A 3 35.89 5.04 -10.92
N LEU A 4 35.94 3.80 -10.40
CA LEU A 4 34.74 3.06 -9.99
C LEU A 4 34.12 3.68 -8.73
N TRP A 5 34.93 4.07 -7.75
CA TRP A 5 34.46 4.78 -6.56
C TRP A 5 33.83 6.14 -6.91
N PHE A 6 34.44 6.89 -7.84
CA PHE A 6 33.84 8.13 -8.31
C PHE A 6 32.48 7.90 -8.98
N ALA A 7 32.39 6.90 -9.88
CA ALA A 7 31.13 6.55 -10.54
C ALA A 7 30.06 6.09 -9.53
N PHE A 8 30.43 5.24 -8.58
CA PHE A 8 29.55 4.79 -7.50
C PHE A 8 29.03 5.99 -6.67
N THR A 9 29.93 6.85 -6.18
CA THR A 9 29.54 8.03 -5.41
C THR A 9 28.65 8.96 -6.21
N ALA A 10 28.94 9.16 -7.50
CA ALA A 10 28.10 9.98 -8.38
C ALA A 10 26.69 9.40 -8.50
N VAL A 11 26.54 8.09 -8.71
CA VAL A 11 25.23 7.42 -8.76
C VAL A 11 24.47 7.63 -7.44
N VAL A 12 25.11 7.36 -6.30
CA VAL A 12 24.50 7.53 -4.97
C VAL A 12 24.01 8.96 -4.78
N VAL A 13 24.89 9.95 -4.95
CA VAL A 13 24.56 11.36 -4.71
C VAL A 13 23.43 11.84 -5.64
N LEU A 14 23.49 11.51 -6.93
CA LEU A 14 22.45 11.92 -7.88
C LEU A 14 21.12 11.24 -7.60
N SER A 15 21.10 9.95 -7.26
CA SER A 15 19.87 9.24 -6.89
C SER A 15 19.24 9.81 -5.63
N PHE A 16 20.03 10.11 -4.59
CA PHE A 16 19.51 10.74 -3.37
C PHE A 16 19.05 12.18 -3.60
N ALA A 17 19.70 12.93 -4.48
CA ALA A 17 19.26 14.28 -4.85
C ALA A 17 17.88 14.25 -5.53
N VAL A 18 17.67 13.33 -6.48
CA VAL A 18 16.37 13.13 -7.12
C VAL A 18 15.32 12.69 -6.10
N LEU A 19 15.63 11.70 -5.25
CA LEU A 19 14.72 11.21 -4.22
C LEU A 19 14.30 12.32 -3.25
N GLY A 20 15.26 13.11 -2.76
CA GLY A 20 14.99 14.23 -1.85
C GLY A 20 14.15 15.32 -2.50
N TRP A 21 14.44 15.66 -3.75
CA TRP A 21 13.66 16.62 -4.52
C TRP A 21 12.21 16.14 -4.74
N THR A 22 12.03 14.88 -5.14
CA THR A 22 10.68 14.29 -5.30
C THR A 22 9.93 14.23 -3.98
N GLY A 23 10.58 13.85 -2.88
CA GLY A 23 9.97 13.84 -1.55
C GLY A 23 9.47 15.22 -1.11
N PHE A 24 10.25 16.27 -1.38
CA PHE A 24 9.83 17.65 -1.11
C PHE A 24 8.60 18.05 -1.94
N ARG A 25 8.54 17.65 -3.21
CA ARG A 25 7.39 17.92 -4.09
C ARG A 25 6.14 17.18 -3.62
N ILE A 26 6.26 15.91 -3.22
CA ILE A 26 5.15 15.12 -2.65
C ILE A 26 4.55 15.83 -1.43
N TYR A 27 5.39 16.35 -0.54
CA TYR A 27 4.91 17.05 0.66
C TYR A 27 4.10 18.31 0.34
N GLN A 28 4.49 19.06 -0.70
CA GLN A 28 3.81 20.29 -1.10
C GLN A 28 2.53 20.05 -1.91
N GLU A 29 2.51 18.97 -2.69
CA GLU A 29 1.42 18.65 -3.63
C GLU A 29 0.46 17.58 -3.10
N ALA A 30 0.65 17.13 -1.86
CA ALA A 30 -0.24 16.18 -1.20
C ALA A 30 -1.69 16.71 -1.14
N PRO A 31 -2.71 15.83 -1.24
CA PRO A 31 -4.09 16.23 -1.04
C PRO A 31 -4.27 16.84 0.36
N PRO A 32 -4.88 18.03 0.48
CA PRO A 32 -5.11 18.63 1.79
C PRO A 32 -6.11 17.79 2.59
N VAL A 33 -5.94 17.76 3.91
CA VAL A 33 -6.95 17.22 4.83
C VAL A 33 -7.78 18.40 5.32
N PRO A 34 -9.07 18.51 4.93
CA PRO A 34 -9.90 19.63 5.35
C PRO A 34 -10.14 19.59 6.87
N THR A 35 -10.20 20.76 7.50
CA THR A 35 -10.52 20.90 8.92
C THR A 35 -12.00 20.67 9.18
N ARG A 36 -12.85 20.89 8.17
CA ARG A 36 -14.27 20.58 8.20
C ARG A 36 -14.81 20.38 6.80
N VAL A 37 -15.80 19.51 6.68
CA VAL A 37 -16.58 19.32 5.46
C VAL A 37 -17.99 19.79 5.74
N VAL A 38 -18.48 20.72 4.91
CA VAL A 38 -19.81 21.32 5.06
C VAL A 38 -20.59 21.20 3.77
N THR A 39 -21.91 21.20 3.85
CA THR A 39 -22.77 21.27 2.67
C THR A 39 -22.98 22.73 2.23
N ALA A 40 -23.45 22.93 1.00
CA ALA A 40 -23.77 24.26 0.49
C ALA A 40 -24.84 25.02 1.31
N ASP A 41 -25.72 24.30 2.02
CA ASP A 41 -26.72 24.85 2.95
C ASP A 41 -26.22 25.00 4.40
N GLY A 42 -24.95 24.69 4.67
CA GLY A 42 -24.29 24.95 5.95
C GLY A 42 -24.35 23.81 6.97
N ARG A 43 -24.86 22.61 6.62
CA ARG A 43 -24.79 21.42 7.46
C ARG A 43 -23.33 20.96 7.55
N GLN A 44 -22.81 20.83 8.76
CA GLN A 44 -21.51 20.21 8.98
C GLN A 44 -21.63 18.68 8.81
N LEU A 45 -20.85 18.12 7.88
CA LEU A 45 -20.82 16.70 7.57
C LEU A 45 -19.72 15.98 8.36
N ILE A 46 -18.49 16.51 8.23
CA ILE A 46 -17.29 16.01 8.91
C ILE A 46 -16.69 17.16 9.71
N GLY A 47 -16.45 16.93 11.00
CA GLY A 47 -15.87 17.89 11.91
C GLY A 47 -14.33 17.92 11.94
N PRO A 48 -13.76 18.82 12.74
CA PRO A 48 -12.34 18.84 13.03
C PRO A 48 -11.84 17.49 13.55
N ASP A 49 -10.67 17.07 13.10
CA ASP A 49 -9.97 15.85 13.50
C ASP A 49 -10.69 14.52 13.23
N GLU A 50 -11.92 14.51 12.69
CA GLU A 50 -12.64 13.27 12.40
C GLU A 50 -11.95 12.42 11.32
N ILE A 51 -11.33 13.05 10.32
CA ILE A 51 -10.56 12.34 9.26
C ILE A 51 -9.33 11.66 9.86
N TYR A 52 -8.54 12.37 10.67
CA TYR A 52 -7.36 11.79 11.34
C TYR A 52 -7.76 10.76 12.39
N GLY A 53 -8.84 11.01 13.13
CA GLY A 53 -9.44 10.03 14.04
C GLY A 53 -9.84 8.76 13.29
N GLY A 54 -10.45 8.90 12.11
CA GLY A 54 -10.80 7.79 11.24
C GLY A 54 -9.61 7.01 10.73
N GLN A 55 -8.52 7.69 10.37
CA GLN A 55 -7.25 7.06 10.00
C GLN A 55 -6.68 6.23 11.15
N ASN A 56 -6.72 6.76 12.38
CA ASN A 56 -6.26 6.02 13.57
C ASN A 56 -7.15 4.81 13.87
N VAL A 57 -8.47 4.95 13.72
CA VAL A 57 -9.41 3.82 13.83
C VAL A 57 -9.08 2.75 12.79
N TRP A 58 -8.91 3.13 11.53
CA TRP A 58 -8.50 2.23 10.46
C TRP A 58 -7.19 1.49 10.78
N GLN A 59 -6.17 2.19 11.27
CA GLN A 59 -4.91 1.57 11.71
C GLN A 59 -5.12 0.58 12.87
N SER A 60 -5.98 0.93 13.83
CA SER A 60 -6.22 0.10 15.03
C SER A 60 -6.88 -1.24 14.71
N ILE A 61 -7.70 -1.32 13.66
CA ILE A 61 -8.37 -2.56 13.23
C ILE A 61 -7.50 -3.41 12.27
N GLY A 62 -6.25 -3.00 12.00
CA GLY A 62 -5.29 -3.71 11.15
C GLY A 62 -4.81 -2.91 9.94
N GLY A 63 -5.41 -1.75 9.64
CA GLY A 63 -4.97 -0.86 8.57
C GLY A 63 -4.95 -1.55 7.21
N MET A 64 -3.77 -1.59 6.61
CA MET A 64 -3.51 -2.24 5.31
C MET A 64 -3.67 -3.76 5.32
N GLU A 65 -3.88 -4.36 6.48
CA GLU A 65 -4.12 -5.79 6.64
C GLU A 65 -5.62 -6.14 6.53
N VAL A 66 -6.50 -5.13 6.47
CA VAL A 66 -7.94 -5.27 6.26
C VAL A 66 -8.34 -4.46 5.03
N GLY A 67 -8.11 -5.02 3.84
CA GLY A 67 -8.31 -4.36 2.54
C GLY A 67 -7.16 -3.45 2.14
N SER A 68 -7.44 -2.46 1.29
CA SER A 68 -6.45 -1.48 0.84
C SER A 68 -6.97 -0.04 0.83
N ILE A 69 -6.04 0.91 0.87
CA ILE A 69 -6.28 2.34 0.65
C ILE A 69 -5.31 2.79 -0.44
N TRP A 70 -5.83 3.44 -1.48
CA TRP A 70 -5.01 3.88 -2.63
C TRP A 70 -4.19 2.75 -3.25
N GLY A 71 -4.76 1.54 -3.32
CA GLY A 71 -4.16 0.34 -3.89
C GLY A 71 -3.10 -0.34 -3.02
N HIS A 72 -2.76 0.24 -1.87
CA HIS A 72 -1.78 -0.33 -0.94
C HIS A 72 -2.50 -1.06 0.19
N GLY A 73 -2.28 -2.36 0.29
CA GLY A 73 -2.81 -3.19 1.36
C GLY A 73 -2.93 -4.66 1.01
N SER A 74 -3.95 -5.28 1.58
CA SER A 74 -4.31 -6.67 1.38
C SER A 74 -5.41 -6.81 0.32
N TYR A 75 -5.65 -8.04 -0.14
CA TYR A 75 -6.42 -8.27 -1.38
C TYR A 75 -7.66 -9.16 -1.21
N VAL A 76 -8.03 -9.51 0.03
CA VAL A 76 -9.26 -10.26 0.31
C VAL A 76 -10.43 -9.30 0.43
N ALA A 77 -10.36 -8.35 1.37
CA ALA A 77 -11.26 -7.22 1.42
C ALA A 77 -10.98 -6.22 0.26
N PRO A 78 -11.97 -5.40 -0.15
CA PRO A 78 -11.82 -4.47 -1.25
C PRO A 78 -10.83 -3.33 -0.94
N ASP A 79 -10.52 -2.54 -1.97
CA ASP A 79 -9.95 -1.21 -1.76
C ASP A 79 -11.05 -0.24 -1.31
N TRP A 80 -10.95 0.28 -0.09
CA TRP A 80 -12.00 1.13 0.49
C TRP A 80 -12.12 2.48 -0.20
N THR A 81 -11.04 2.99 -0.80
CA THR A 81 -11.09 4.22 -1.59
C THR A 81 -11.92 4.00 -2.86
N ALA A 82 -11.65 2.91 -3.58
CA ALA A 82 -12.36 2.60 -4.82
C ALA A 82 -13.82 2.17 -4.57
N ASP A 83 -14.07 1.34 -3.55
CA ASP A 83 -15.42 0.91 -3.18
C ASP A 83 -16.27 2.09 -2.71
N TRP A 84 -15.73 2.99 -1.87
CA TRP A 84 -16.43 4.21 -1.45
C TRP A 84 -16.77 5.08 -2.66
N LEU A 85 -15.78 5.34 -3.51
CA LEU A 85 -15.93 6.19 -4.69
C LEU A 85 -17.04 5.66 -5.60
N HIS A 86 -17.03 4.35 -5.89
CA HIS A 86 -18.02 3.73 -6.75
C HIS A 86 -19.43 3.82 -6.17
N ARG A 87 -19.60 3.47 -4.88
CA ARG A 87 -20.89 3.54 -4.17
C ARG A 87 -21.44 4.96 -4.13
N GLU A 88 -20.59 5.94 -3.83
CA GLU A 88 -20.97 7.35 -3.83
C GLU A 88 -21.45 7.79 -5.23
N ALA A 89 -20.71 7.43 -6.29
CA ALA A 89 -21.09 7.74 -7.66
C ALA A 89 -22.43 7.11 -8.06
N MET A 90 -22.60 5.81 -7.76
CA MET A 90 -23.83 5.08 -8.08
C MET A 90 -25.03 5.63 -7.32
N PHE A 91 -24.89 5.92 -6.02
CA PHE A 91 -25.96 6.53 -5.22
C PHE A 91 -26.45 7.85 -5.85
N ILE A 92 -25.52 8.73 -6.24
CA ILE A 92 -25.85 10.03 -6.84
C ILE A 92 -26.57 9.83 -8.18
N LEU A 93 -26.07 8.92 -9.02
CA LEU A 93 -26.66 8.63 -10.32
C LEU A 93 -28.05 8.03 -10.20
N ASP A 94 -28.25 7.06 -9.30
CA ASP A 94 -29.55 6.44 -9.03
C ASP A 94 -30.54 7.49 -8.51
N ARG A 95 -30.10 8.36 -7.60
CA ARG A 95 -30.94 9.46 -7.09
C ARG A 95 -31.33 10.46 -8.17
N TRP A 96 -30.40 10.83 -9.06
CA TRP A 96 -30.71 11.72 -10.18
C TRP A 96 -31.50 11.05 -11.30
N SER A 97 -31.44 9.72 -11.41
CA SER A 97 -32.16 8.98 -12.45
C SER A 97 -33.68 9.17 -12.33
N GLY A 98 -34.19 9.30 -11.09
CA GLY A 98 -35.63 9.30 -10.79
C GLY A 98 -36.34 8.01 -11.22
N SER A 99 -35.58 6.98 -11.61
CA SER A 99 -36.07 5.70 -12.10
C SER A 99 -36.23 4.72 -10.93
N VAL A 100 -37.33 3.97 -10.93
CA VAL A 100 -37.51 2.86 -9.97
C VAL A 100 -36.47 1.76 -10.21
N ASP A 101 -36.09 1.54 -11.47
CA ASP A 101 -35.11 0.54 -11.88
C ASP A 101 -33.66 1.07 -11.86
N GLY A 102 -33.45 2.29 -11.35
CA GLY A 102 -32.13 2.93 -11.20
C GLY A 102 -31.50 3.47 -12.48
N TYR A 103 -30.28 4.02 -12.34
CA TYR A 103 -29.49 4.62 -13.42
C TYR A 103 -29.16 3.63 -14.54
N ALA A 104 -28.86 2.37 -14.19
CA ALA A 104 -28.43 1.36 -15.15
C ALA A 104 -29.50 1.04 -16.21
N ALA A 105 -30.78 1.17 -15.87
CA ALA A 105 -31.93 0.91 -16.74
C ALA A 105 -32.26 2.07 -17.70
N LEU A 106 -31.66 3.25 -17.52
CA LEU A 106 -31.92 4.39 -18.40
C LEU A 106 -31.35 4.18 -19.81
N PRO A 107 -31.97 4.79 -20.85
CA PRO A 107 -31.39 4.86 -22.19
C PRO A 107 -29.99 5.49 -22.17
N THR A 108 -29.11 5.06 -23.07
CA THR A 108 -27.71 5.50 -23.14
C THR A 108 -27.54 7.02 -23.16
N GLU A 109 -28.39 7.76 -23.87
CA GLU A 109 -28.34 9.23 -23.92
C GLU A 109 -28.56 9.88 -22.54
N ARG A 110 -29.56 9.38 -21.78
CA ARG A 110 -29.83 9.86 -20.43
C ARG A 110 -28.72 9.48 -19.47
N ARG A 111 -28.17 8.27 -19.59
CA ARG A 111 -27.02 7.83 -18.78
C ARG A 111 -25.80 8.73 -19.02
N ALA A 112 -25.47 8.99 -20.28
CA ALA A 112 -24.34 9.85 -20.65
C ALA A 112 -24.50 11.28 -20.10
N ALA A 113 -25.71 11.85 -20.15
CA ALA A 113 -25.99 13.17 -19.59
C ALA A 113 -25.76 13.21 -18.07
N LEU A 114 -26.28 12.22 -17.33
CA LEU A 114 -26.10 12.12 -15.88
C LEU A 114 -24.64 11.85 -15.49
N GLN A 115 -23.93 11.00 -16.23
CA GLN A 115 -22.51 10.74 -16.02
C GLN A 115 -21.66 12.00 -16.24
N SER A 116 -21.93 12.77 -17.29
CA SER A 116 -21.26 14.06 -17.52
C SER A 116 -21.48 15.03 -16.36
N ARG A 117 -22.72 15.12 -15.86
CA ARG A 117 -23.05 15.92 -14.67
C ARG A 117 -22.32 15.44 -13.42
N LEU A 118 -22.22 14.13 -13.22
CA LEU A 118 -21.50 13.51 -12.10
C LEU A 118 -20.01 13.85 -12.15
N GLN A 119 -19.39 13.78 -13.33
CA GLN A 119 -17.98 14.14 -13.52
C GLN A 119 -17.72 15.58 -13.11
N LEU A 120 -18.57 16.52 -13.54
CA LEU A 120 -18.43 17.91 -13.13
C LEU A 120 -18.53 18.07 -11.61
N LEU A 121 -19.49 17.38 -10.98
CA LEU A 121 -19.67 17.43 -9.53
C LEU A 121 -18.47 16.87 -8.75
N MET A 122 -17.98 15.68 -9.11
CA MET A 122 -16.96 14.97 -8.32
C MET A 122 -15.54 15.47 -8.58
N ARG A 123 -15.27 15.94 -9.81
CA ARG A 123 -13.93 16.41 -10.21
C ARG A 123 -13.67 17.87 -9.81
N THR A 124 -14.70 18.67 -9.61
CA THR A 124 -14.54 20.08 -9.21
C THR A 124 -13.98 20.16 -7.80
N ASN A 125 -12.89 20.91 -7.64
CA ASN A 125 -12.27 21.13 -6.34
C ASN A 125 -12.94 22.31 -5.62
N THR A 126 -13.59 22.01 -4.50
CA THR A 126 -14.33 22.98 -3.66
C THR A 126 -13.66 23.18 -2.31
N TYR A 127 -12.39 22.79 -2.17
CA TYR A 127 -11.59 23.06 -0.99
C TYR A 127 -11.09 24.50 -1.00
N ASP A 128 -11.32 25.23 0.09
CA ASP A 128 -10.78 26.57 0.32
C ASP A 128 -9.55 26.50 1.25
N PRO A 129 -8.33 26.75 0.73
CA PRO A 129 -7.12 26.72 1.53
C PRO A 129 -7.08 27.77 2.64
N SER A 130 -7.81 28.88 2.51
CA SER A 130 -7.77 29.97 3.50
C SER A 130 -8.53 29.64 4.78
N SER A 131 -9.63 28.87 4.65
CA SER A 131 -10.48 28.45 5.76
C SER A 131 -10.32 26.97 6.13
N GLY A 132 -9.62 26.18 5.31
CA GLY A 132 -9.51 24.72 5.47
C GLY A 132 -10.84 23.97 5.24
N THR A 133 -11.83 24.64 4.65
CA THR A 133 -13.19 24.11 4.51
C THR A 133 -13.37 23.46 3.14
N LEU A 134 -13.91 22.24 3.13
CA LEU A 134 -14.40 21.59 1.92
C LEU A 134 -15.92 21.72 1.84
N THR A 135 -16.43 22.33 0.78
CA THR A 135 -17.88 22.46 0.57
C THR A 135 -18.38 21.39 -0.40
N VAL A 136 -19.34 20.56 0.01
CA VAL A 136 -19.93 19.50 -0.82
C VAL A 136 -21.39 19.80 -1.18
N ASP A 137 -21.84 19.27 -2.32
CA ASP A 137 -23.25 19.35 -2.71
C ASP A 137 -24.12 18.51 -1.75
N PRO A 138 -25.35 18.95 -1.41
CA PRO A 138 -26.26 18.17 -0.57
C PRO A 138 -26.48 16.73 -1.04
N VAL A 139 -26.41 16.44 -2.35
CA VAL A 139 -26.52 15.07 -2.85
C VAL A 139 -25.35 14.18 -2.41
N ARG A 140 -24.13 14.73 -2.33
CA ARG A 140 -22.95 14.02 -1.84
C ARG A 140 -23.02 13.79 -0.34
N ALA A 141 -23.60 14.72 0.41
CA ALA A 141 -23.86 14.53 1.85
C ALA A 141 -24.86 13.39 2.11
N ALA A 142 -25.90 13.28 1.29
CA ALA A 142 -26.81 12.12 1.37
C ALA A 142 -26.11 10.81 1.00
N ALA A 143 -25.23 10.81 -0.01
CA ALA A 143 -24.42 9.64 -0.37
C ALA A 143 -23.42 9.25 0.74
N PHE A 144 -22.86 10.25 1.44
CA PHE A 144 -22.01 10.02 2.61
C PHE A 144 -22.79 9.30 3.72
N ASP A 145 -23.99 9.77 4.05
CA ASP A 145 -24.83 9.15 5.09
C ASP A 145 -25.19 7.68 4.72
N ASP A 146 -25.43 7.39 3.44
CA ASP A 146 -25.68 6.03 2.94
C ASP A 146 -24.44 5.12 3.04
N ASN A 147 -23.28 5.64 2.64
CA ASN A 147 -22.01 4.92 2.78
C ASN A 147 -21.65 4.68 4.26
N VAL A 148 -21.89 5.64 5.15
CA VAL A 148 -21.70 5.46 6.61
C VAL A 148 -22.53 4.27 7.10
N ALA A 149 -23.79 4.16 6.66
CA ALA A 149 -24.63 3.01 7.03
C ALA A 149 -24.05 1.70 6.49
N HIS A 150 -23.60 1.68 5.23
CA HIS A 150 -22.99 0.51 4.61
C HIS A 150 -21.72 0.05 5.35
N TYR A 151 -20.77 0.95 5.61
CA TYR A 151 -19.52 0.56 6.27
C TYR A 151 -19.73 0.27 7.76
N SER A 152 -20.65 0.98 8.43
CA SER A 152 -21.06 0.62 9.80
C SER A 152 -21.51 -0.84 9.86
N ASP A 153 -22.29 -1.24 8.88
CA ASP A 153 -22.81 -2.59 8.76
C ASP A 153 -21.73 -3.64 8.44
N VAL A 154 -20.81 -3.35 7.52
CA VAL A 154 -19.68 -4.23 7.17
C VAL A 154 -18.82 -4.54 8.39
N PHE A 155 -18.43 -3.53 9.17
CA PHE A 155 -17.52 -3.73 10.30
C PHE A 155 -18.22 -4.19 11.59
N THR A 156 -19.51 -3.89 11.77
CA THR A 156 -20.28 -4.37 12.93
C THR A 156 -20.70 -5.83 12.74
N ARG A 157 -21.30 -6.17 11.59
CA ARG A 157 -21.79 -7.54 11.32
C ARG A 157 -20.72 -8.48 10.77
N GLY A 158 -19.61 -7.93 10.26
CA GLY A 158 -18.61 -8.71 9.54
C GLY A 158 -19.05 -9.04 8.12
N ARG A 159 -18.11 -9.60 7.35
CA ARG A 159 -18.30 -10.12 5.98
C ARG A 159 -17.34 -11.27 5.77
N ASP A 160 -17.87 -12.47 5.56
CA ASP A 160 -17.05 -13.65 5.30
C ASP A 160 -16.26 -13.48 3.99
N GLU A 161 -16.86 -12.85 2.98
CA GLU A 161 -16.24 -12.56 1.69
C GLU A 161 -15.01 -11.64 1.81
N TYR A 162 -14.95 -10.86 2.89
CA TYR A 162 -13.84 -9.94 3.17
C TYR A 162 -12.90 -10.44 4.27
N ALA A 163 -13.16 -11.64 4.80
CA ALA A 163 -12.49 -12.18 5.99
C ALA A 163 -12.50 -11.18 7.17
N ILE A 164 -13.60 -10.45 7.32
CA ILE A 164 -13.83 -9.53 8.44
C ILE A 164 -14.76 -10.24 9.43
N PRO A 165 -14.30 -10.54 10.66
CA PRO A 165 -15.14 -11.18 11.65
C PRO A 165 -16.24 -10.22 12.16
N PRO A 166 -17.39 -10.75 12.61
CA PRO A 166 -18.39 -9.95 13.30
C PRO A 166 -17.79 -9.24 14.52
N GLY A 167 -18.23 -8.01 14.78
CA GLY A 167 -17.73 -7.22 15.90
C GLY A 167 -16.32 -6.67 15.72
N ALA A 168 -15.76 -6.67 14.50
CA ALA A 168 -14.46 -6.06 14.21
C ALA A 168 -14.39 -4.57 14.63
N LEU A 169 -15.50 -3.84 14.49
CA LEU A 169 -15.67 -2.51 15.07
C LEU A 169 -17.16 -2.24 15.35
N THR A 170 -17.50 -1.93 16.60
CA THR A 170 -18.89 -1.73 17.04
C THR A 170 -19.18 -0.32 17.57
N ASP A 171 -18.13 0.44 17.91
CA ASP A 171 -18.30 1.80 18.41
C ASP A 171 -18.77 2.73 17.30
N THR A 172 -19.94 3.34 17.48
CA THR A 172 -20.62 4.12 16.43
C THR A 172 -19.87 5.41 16.07
N ASP A 173 -19.15 6.00 17.03
CA ASP A 173 -18.35 7.20 16.78
C ASP A 173 -17.11 6.85 15.95
N ASN A 174 -16.44 5.74 16.27
CA ASN A 174 -15.34 5.22 15.48
C ASN A 174 -15.76 4.79 14.07
N LEU A 175 -16.94 4.18 13.89
CA LEU A 175 -17.47 3.81 12.57
C LEU A 175 -17.75 5.05 11.70
N ARG A 176 -18.27 6.12 12.31
CA ARG A 176 -18.47 7.41 11.64
C ARG A 176 -17.12 8.01 11.23
N LYS A 177 -16.14 8.05 12.13
CA LYS A 177 -14.79 8.56 11.85
C LYS A 177 -14.09 7.76 10.76
N LEU A 178 -14.16 6.43 10.81
CA LEU A 178 -13.63 5.54 9.77
C LEU A 178 -14.21 5.88 8.39
N SER A 179 -15.53 6.11 8.34
CA SER A 179 -16.22 6.54 7.12
C SER A 179 -15.78 7.93 6.65
N ALA A 180 -15.50 8.87 7.57
CA ALA A 180 -14.92 10.17 7.22
C ALA A 180 -13.53 10.04 6.58
N PHE A 181 -12.71 9.10 7.05
CA PHE A 181 -11.42 8.79 6.45
C PHE A 181 -11.56 8.20 5.03
N PHE A 182 -12.43 7.22 4.84
CA PHE A 182 -12.70 6.64 3.51
C PHE A 182 -13.28 7.67 2.52
N PHE A 183 -14.17 8.53 2.99
CA PHE A 183 -14.65 9.67 2.21
C PHE A 183 -13.48 10.55 1.74
N TRP A 184 -12.57 10.91 2.64
CA TRP A 184 -11.43 11.76 2.28
C TRP A 184 -10.51 11.10 1.25
N THR A 185 -10.22 9.81 1.39
CA THR A 185 -9.37 9.09 0.42
C THR A 185 -10.03 9.03 -0.96
N ALA A 186 -11.36 8.85 -1.03
CA ALA A 186 -12.15 8.85 -2.26
C ALA A 186 -12.32 10.24 -2.87
N TRP A 187 -12.48 11.27 -2.04
CA TRP A 187 -12.48 12.67 -2.47
C TRP A 187 -11.14 13.02 -3.15
N ALA A 188 -10.02 12.73 -2.50
CA ALA A 188 -8.70 12.97 -3.09
C ALA A 188 -8.51 12.21 -4.41
N ALA A 189 -9.06 11.00 -4.51
CA ALA A 189 -8.98 10.16 -5.70
C ALA A 189 -9.84 10.61 -6.89
N SER A 190 -10.85 11.45 -6.65
CA SER A 190 -11.86 11.86 -7.64
C SER A 190 -11.82 13.34 -7.99
N THR A 191 -11.22 14.18 -7.13
CA THR A 191 -11.16 15.63 -7.28
C THR A 191 -9.86 16.09 -7.95
N ASN A 192 -9.98 16.98 -8.94
CA ASN A 192 -8.84 17.56 -9.64
C ASN A 192 -7.95 18.39 -8.70
N ARG A 193 -6.64 18.39 -8.95
CA ARG A 193 -5.73 19.33 -8.30
C ARG A 193 -6.08 20.77 -8.71
N PRO A 194 -5.76 21.78 -7.88
CA PRO A 194 -5.95 23.17 -8.24
C PRO A 194 -5.23 23.50 -9.57
N ASN A 195 -5.97 24.08 -10.52
CA ASN A 195 -5.47 24.43 -11.86
C ASN A 195 -4.96 23.24 -12.70
N ASP A 196 -5.45 22.03 -12.42
CA ASP A 196 -5.09 20.82 -13.17
C ASP A 196 -6.35 20.08 -13.66
N THR A 197 -6.14 19.14 -14.56
CA THR A 197 -7.17 18.24 -15.11
C THR A 197 -7.12 16.83 -14.53
N ILE A 198 -6.05 16.51 -13.79
CA ILE A 198 -5.85 15.23 -13.11
C ILE A 198 -6.21 15.31 -11.62
N THR A 199 -6.62 14.19 -11.04
CA THR A 199 -6.92 14.11 -9.59
C THR A 199 -5.64 14.08 -8.75
N TYR A 200 -5.76 14.24 -7.42
CA TYR A 200 -4.58 14.19 -6.53
C TYR A 200 -3.80 12.87 -6.66
N THR A 201 -4.48 11.78 -6.96
CA THR A 201 -3.93 10.42 -7.17
C THR A 201 -3.65 10.11 -8.64
N SER A 202 -3.52 11.12 -9.51
CA SER A 202 -3.25 10.95 -10.94
C SER A 202 -4.30 10.10 -11.66
N ASN A 203 -5.59 10.36 -11.39
CA ASN A 203 -6.75 9.64 -11.92
C ASN A 203 -6.87 8.16 -11.52
N TRP A 204 -6.20 7.74 -10.45
CA TRP A 204 -6.48 6.46 -9.80
C TRP A 204 -7.62 6.62 -8.78
N PRO A 205 -8.53 5.65 -8.58
CA PRO A 205 -8.64 4.34 -9.23
C PRO A 205 -9.35 4.44 -10.57
N HIS A 206 -9.27 3.40 -11.40
CA HIS A 206 -10.05 3.32 -12.63
C HIS A 206 -11.55 3.33 -12.32
N GLU A 207 -12.21 4.44 -12.64
CA GLU A 207 -13.64 4.65 -12.43
C GLU A 207 -14.21 5.48 -13.59
N PRO A 208 -14.76 4.82 -14.64
CA PRO A 208 -15.32 5.49 -15.79
C PRO A 208 -16.43 6.49 -15.47
N LEU A 209 -17.21 6.26 -14.41
CA LEU A 209 -18.31 7.14 -14.02
C LEU A 209 -17.82 8.56 -13.70
N VAL A 210 -16.67 8.67 -13.04
CA VAL A 210 -16.04 9.97 -12.67
C VAL A 210 -14.92 10.39 -13.62
N GLY A 211 -14.76 9.68 -14.74
CA GLY A 211 -13.77 10.00 -15.77
C GLY A 211 -12.33 9.66 -15.39
N ASN A 212 -12.13 8.83 -14.36
CA ASN A 212 -10.79 8.38 -13.99
C ASN A 212 -10.27 7.36 -15.02
N ARG A 213 -9.29 7.82 -15.79
CA ARG A 213 -8.58 7.06 -16.83
C ARG A 213 -7.09 7.40 -16.79
N PRO A 214 -6.21 6.52 -17.29
CA PRO A 214 -4.78 6.82 -17.41
C PRO A 214 -4.55 8.18 -18.08
N THR A 215 -3.69 8.99 -17.47
CA THR A 215 -3.38 10.32 -17.99
C THR A 215 -2.49 10.19 -19.24
N PRO A 216 -2.44 11.21 -20.12
CA PRO A 216 -1.51 11.22 -21.25
C PRO A 216 -0.06 10.99 -20.80
N ASP A 217 0.35 11.63 -19.70
CA ASP A 217 1.69 11.48 -19.13
C ASP A 217 1.98 10.04 -18.68
N THR A 218 1.02 9.35 -18.04
CA THR A 218 1.18 7.94 -17.67
C THR A 218 1.47 7.06 -18.88
N VAL A 219 0.78 7.30 -20.00
CA VAL A 219 0.98 6.53 -21.24
C VAL A 219 2.36 6.81 -21.84
N VAL A 220 2.76 8.09 -21.92
CA VAL A 220 4.08 8.49 -22.46
C VAL A 220 5.21 7.90 -21.63
N TRP A 221 5.17 8.04 -20.30
CA TRP A 221 6.23 7.54 -19.42
C TRP A 221 6.32 6.01 -19.41
N THR A 222 5.21 5.32 -19.61
CA THR A 222 5.23 3.85 -19.82
C THR A 222 6.06 3.49 -21.05
N GLY A 223 5.82 4.14 -22.19
CA GLY A 223 6.60 3.89 -23.42
C GLY A 223 8.08 4.25 -23.26
N VAL A 224 8.38 5.41 -22.67
CA VAL A 224 9.76 5.84 -22.39
C VAL A 224 10.48 4.83 -21.50
N SER A 225 9.84 4.32 -20.44
CA SER A 225 10.46 3.35 -19.52
C SER A 225 10.91 2.07 -20.22
N ILE A 226 10.10 1.55 -21.15
CA ILE A 226 10.42 0.33 -21.92
C ILE A 226 11.61 0.59 -22.84
N ILE A 227 11.63 1.73 -23.55
CA ILE A 227 12.73 2.09 -24.45
C ILE A 227 14.04 2.22 -23.65
N VAL A 228 14.01 2.92 -22.52
CA VAL A 228 15.17 3.11 -21.65
C VAL A 228 15.66 1.78 -21.08
N LEU A 229 14.76 0.89 -20.66
CA LEU A 229 15.11 -0.46 -20.19
C LEU A 229 15.83 -1.26 -21.27
N LEU A 230 15.26 -1.34 -22.48
CA LEU A 230 15.85 -2.09 -23.59
C LEU A 230 17.19 -1.52 -24.03
N ALA A 231 17.30 -0.19 -24.10
CA ALA A 231 18.56 0.49 -24.38
C ALA A 231 19.61 0.19 -23.30
N GLY A 232 19.22 0.22 -22.03
CA GLY A 232 20.08 -0.11 -20.89
C GLY A 232 20.60 -1.55 -20.96
N ILE A 233 19.73 -2.51 -21.24
CA ILE A 233 20.11 -3.93 -21.45
C ILE A 233 21.08 -4.06 -22.63
N GLY A 234 20.79 -3.41 -23.76
CA GLY A 234 21.64 -3.47 -24.95
C GLY A 234 23.04 -2.87 -24.72
N VAL A 235 23.11 -1.73 -24.04
CA VAL A 235 24.39 -1.09 -23.65
C VAL A 235 25.16 -2.00 -22.70
N MET A 236 24.50 -2.56 -21.68
CA MET A 236 25.14 -3.46 -20.71
C MET A 236 25.69 -4.71 -21.41
N ALA A 237 24.87 -5.38 -22.24
CA ALA A 237 25.30 -6.57 -22.98
C ALA A 237 26.47 -6.28 -23.92
N SER A 238 26.42 -5.16 -24.65
CA SER A 238 27.51 -4.74 -25.55
C SER A 238 28.79 -4.42 -24.78
N TYR A 239 28.66 -3.75 -23.64
CA TYR A 239 29.78 -3.45 -22.76
C TYR A 239 30.45 -4.73 -22.24
N TYR A 240 29.68 -5.67 -21.69
CA TYR A 240 30.22 -6.95 -21.22
C TYR A 240 30.84 -7.78 -22.35
N ALA A 241 30.21 -7.83 -23.53
CA ALA A 241 30.79 -8.52 -24.70
C ALA A 241 32.10 -7.89 -25.19
N SER A 242 32.28 -6.58 -24.97
CA SER A 242 33.51 -5.86 -25.37
C SER A 242 34.67 -6.05 -24.38
N ILE A 243 34.38 -6.45 -23.14
CA ILE A 243 35.40 -6.75 -22.14
C ILE A 243 35.92 -8.16 -22.41
N ARG A 244 37.22 -8.28 -22.73
CA ARG A 244 37.90 -9.57 -22.67
C ARG A 244 37.92 -10.03 -21.22
N GLU A 245 37.38 -11.22 -20.96
CA GLU A 245 37.43 -11.86 -19.65
C GLU A 245 38.86 -11.76 -19.09
N HIS A 246 39.00 -11.18 -17.90
CA HIS A 246 40.18 -11.45 -17.09
C HIS A 246 40.01 -12.90 -16.68
N GLY A 247 40.82 -13.78 -17.28
CA GLY A 247 40.71 -15.22 -17.06
C GLY A 247 40.60 -15.51 -15.57
N LEU A 248 39.64 -16.38 -15.22
CA LEU A 248 39.60 -16.97 -13.88
C LEU A 248 41.00 -17.49 -13.54
N PRO A 249 41.42 -17.44 -12.26
CA PRO A 249 42.65 -18.09 -11.84
C PRO A 249 42.70 -19.50 -12.44
N ALA A 250 43.79 -19.81 -13.15
CA ALA A 250 43.88 -21.03 -13.97
C ALA A 250 43.70 -22.33 -13.17
N GLU A 251 43.92 -22.27 -11.85
CA GLU A 251 43.80 -23.41 -10.95
C GLU A 251 43.02 -23.01 -9.69
N ALA A 252 42.01 -23.82 -9.36
CA ALA A 252 41.37 -23.76 -8.06
C ALA A 252 42.33 -24.31 -6.98
N PRO A 253 42.30 -23.78 -5.74
CA PRO A 253 43.08 -24.36 -4.66
C PRO A 253 42.78 -25.86 -4.48
N ALA A 254 43.81 -26.68 -4.31
CA ALA A 254 43.65 -28.13 -4.13
C ALA A 254 42.90 -28.51 -2.84
N ASN A 255 42.91 -27.62 -1.84
CA ASN A 255 42.17 -27.76 -0.59
C ASN A 255 41.29 -26.53 -0.38
N ASP A 256 40.10 -26.72 0.20
CA ASP A 256 39.20 -25.63 0.53
C ASP A 256 39.77 -24.80 1.71
N PRO A 257 40.17 -23.54 1.47
CA PRO A 257 40.75 -22.69 2.51
C PRO A 257 39.77 -22.34 3.63
N VAL A 258 38.46 -22.46 3.40
CA VAL A 258 37.41 -22.20 4.39
C VAL A 258 37.22 -23.41 5.31
N LEU A 259 37.19 -24.63 4.76
CA LEU A 259 37.06 -25.86 5.55
C LEU A 259 38.29 -26.15 6.42
N ALA A 260 39.47 -25.66 6.03
CA ALA A 260 40.69 -25.76 6.82
C ALA A 260 40.70 -24.82 8.05
N SER A 261 39.75 -23.88 8.16
CA SER A 261 39.68 -22.92 9.26
C SER A 261 38.98 -23.49 10.49
N VAL A 262 39.48 -23.14 11.69
CA VAL A 262 38.85 -23.55 12.95
C VAL A 262 37.78 -22.53 13.33
N ALA A 263 36.52 -22.96 13.37
CA ALA A 263 35.41 -22.09 13.75
C ALA A 263 35.60 -21.52 15.17
N THR A 264 35.55 -20.19 15.28
CA THR A 264 35.70 -19.45 16.55
C THR A 264 34.48 -19.66 17.46
N PRO A 265 34.58 -19.30 18.77
CA PRO A 265 33.46 -19.44 19.69
C PRO A 265 32.20 -18.66 19.26
N SER A 266 32.34 -17.45 18.71
CA SER A 266 31.20 -16.69 18.16
C SER A 266 30.60 -17.35 16.92
N GLN A 267 31.41 -17.83 15.97
CA GLN A 267 30.92 -18.52 14.78
C GLN A 267 30.09 -19.77 15.13
N ARG A 268 30.51 -20.52 16.17
CA ARG A 268 29.72 -21.64 16.70
C ARG A 268 28.43 -21.17 17.38
N ALA A 269 28.45 -20.02 18.05
CA ALA A 269 27.25 -19.45 18.67
C ALA A 269 26.22 -18.99 17.63
N VAL A 270 26.66 -18.47 16.48
CA VAL A 270 25.79 -18.06 15.35
C VAL A 270 24.90 -19.20 14.85
N VAL A 271 25.28 -20.48 15.01
CA VAL A 271 24.45 -21.62 14.61
C VAL A 271 23.03 -21.55 15.20
N LYS A 272 22.87 -21.01 16.40
CA LYS A 272 21.55 -20.80 17.04
C LYS A 272 20.66 -19.85 16.25
N TYR A 273 21.24 -18.83 15.61
CA TYR A 273 20.48 -17.90 14.76
C TYR A 273 19.86 -18.64 13.58
N PHE A 274 20.59 -19.57 12.96
CA PHE A 274 20.04 -20.35 11.84
C PHE A 274 18.89 -21.26 12.29
N TRP A 275 18.96 -21.84 13.49
CA TRP A 275 17.82 -22.56 14.07
C TRP A 275 16.59 -21.66 14.26
N VAL A 276 16.79 -20.45 14.78
CA VAL A 276 15.71 -19.45 14.92
C VAL A 276 15.16 -19.06 13.55
N VAL A 277 16.01 -18.79 12.56
CA VAL A 277 15.61 -18.48 11.18
C VAL A 277 14.75 -19.61 10.60
N SER A 278 15.18 -20.87 10.72
CA SER A 278 14.41 -22.02 10.25
C SER A 278 13.04 -22.13 10.94
N ALA A 279 12.97 -21.87 12.25
CA ALA A 279 11.70 -21.86 12.98
C ALA A 279 10.78 -20.72 12.51
N LEU A 280 11.32 -19.50 12.32
CA LEU A 280 10.56 -18.36 11.81
C LEU A 280 10.03 -18.61 10.40
N ILE A 281 10.82 -19.24 9.52
CA ILE A 281 10.39 -19.66 8.18
C ILE A 281 9.19 -20.62 8.29
N LEU A 282 9.28 -21.64 9.16
CA LEU A 282 8.20 -22.61 9.32
C LEU A 282 6.91 -21.93 9.79
N VAL A 283 6.99 -21.08 10.81
CA VAL A 283 5.82 -20.33 11.32
C VAL A 283 5.27 -19.39 10.24
N GLN A 284 6.13 -18.71 9.49
CA GLN A 284 5.71 -17.82 8.40
C GLN A 284 4.96 -18.58 7.28
N ILE A 285 5.43 -19.77 6.90
CA ILE A 285 4.75 -20.64 5.93
C ILE A 285 3.38 -21.07 6.46
N LEU A 286 3.30 -21.52 7.71
CA LEU A 286 2.03 -21.94 8.33
C LEU A 286 1.01 -20.79 8.37
N LEU A 287 1.44 -19.58 8.73
CA LEU A 287 0.58 -18.40 8.68
C LEU A 287 0.17 -18.06 7.25
N GLY A 288 1.06 -18.25 6.27
CA GLY A 288 0.73 -18.07 4.85
C GLY A 288 -0.38 -19.01 4.39
N ILE A 289 -0.36 -20.27 4.86
CA ILE A 289 -1.43 -21.25 4.59
C ILE A 289 -2.75 -20.76 5.19
N VAL A 290 -2.76 -20.30 6.44
CA VAL A 290 -3.97 -19.77 7.10
C VAL A 290 -4.51 -18.54 6.37
N VAL A 291 -3.65 -17.59 6.01
CA VAL A 291 -4.01 -16.37 5.26
C VAL A 291 -4.62 -16.70 3.90
N ALA A 292 -4.04 -17.67 3.17
CA ALA A 292 -4.60 -18.11 1.90
C ALA A 292 -5.98 -18.76 2.07
N HIS A 293 -6.19 -19.50 3.16
CA HIS A 293 -7.44 -20.20 3.44
C HIS A 293 -8.60 -19.24 3.76
N TYR A 294 -8.33 -18.12 4.43
CA TYR A 294 -9.30 -17.02 4.63
C TYR A 294 -9.90 -16.49 3.32
N GLY A 295 -9.13 -16.53 2.21
CA GLY A 295 -9.63 -16.13 0.89
C GLY A 295 -10.62 -17.11 0.25
N VAL A 296 -10.83 -18.29 0.86
CA VAL A 296 -11.71 -19.34 0.35
C VAL A 296 -12.90 -19.60 1.29
N GLU A 297 -12.63 -19.76 2.59
CA GLU A 297 -13.66 -20.11 3.58
C GLU A 297 -14.11 -18.93 4.45
N GLY A 298 -13.62 -17.72 4.17
CA GLY A 298 -13.91 -16.54 5.00
C GLY A 298 -13.41 -16.77 6.41
N ASN A 299 -14.25 -16.57 7.43
CA ASN A 299 -13.83 -16.57 8.84
C ASN A 299 -13.49 -17.96 9.45
N ALA A 300 -13.46 -19.03 8.65
CA ALA A 300 -13.24 -20.41 9.11
C ALA A 300 -12.00 -21.10 8.50
N PHE A 301 -11.53 -22.15 9.15
CA PHE A 301 -10.47 -23.04 8.69
C PHE A 301 -10.92 -24.51 8.82
N TYR A 302 -11.38 -25.09 7.71
CA TYR A 302 -12.04 -26.40 7.66
C TYR A 302 -13.22 -26.49 8.65
N GLY A 303 -14.03 -25.43 8.70
CA GLY A 303 -15.17 -25.32 9.62
C GLY A 303 -14.83 -24.93 11.06
N ILE A 304 -13.53 -24.79 11.41
CA ILE A 304 -13.09 -24.30 12.72
C ILE A 304 -13.09 -22.75 12.69
N PRO A 305 -13.74 -22.05 13.65
CA PRO A 305 -13.82 -20.58 13.67
C PRO A 305 -12.51 -19.94 14.14
N ILE A 306 -11.45 -20.08 13.35
CA ILE A 306 -10.10 -19.59 13.67
C ILE A 306 -10.03 -18.06 13.80
N ALA A 307 -10.97 -17.34 13.18
CA ALA A 307 -11.03 -15.88 13.23
C ALA A 307 -11.25 -15.31 14.65
N GLU A 308 -11.78 -16.10 15.58
CA GLU A 308 -11.98 -15.67 16.97
C GLU A 308 -10.66 -15.44 17.72
N PHE A 309 -9.59 -16.13 17.32
CA PHE A 309 -8.28 -16.07 17.99
C PHE A 309 -7.13 -15.64 17.07
N LEU A 310 -7.24 -15.88 15.77
CA LEU A 310 -6.24 -15.52 14.78
C LEU A 310 -6.92 -14.98 13.51
N PRO A 311 -7.58 -13.80 13.57
CA PRO A 311 -8.23 -13.18 12.42
C PRO A 311 -7.25 -12.90 11.28
N TYR A 312 -7.78 -12.76 10.07
CA TYR A 312 -7.00 -12.54 8.85
C TYR A 312 -5.96 -11.42 8.99
N SER A 313 -6.35 -10.28 9.58
CA SER A 313 -5.44 -9.14 9.76
C SER A 313 -4.22 -9.47 10.60
N ILE A 314 -4.40 -10.22 11.69
CA ILE A 314 -3.30 -10.65 12.57
C ILE A 314 -2.46 -11.72 11.87
N ALA A 315 -3.09 -12.73 11.27
CA ALA A 315 -2.40 -13.80 10.56
C ALA A 315 -1.50 -13.25 9.44
N ARG A 316 -2.03 -12.31 8.64
CA ARG A 316 -1.29 -11.66 7.55
C ARG A 316 -0.21 -10.74 8.09
N THR A 317 -0.49 -9.95 9.13
CA THR A 317 0.54 -9.14 9.81
C THR A 317 1.73 -10.01 10.20
N TRP A 318 1.48 -11.12 10.90
CA TRP A 318 2.55 -12.00 11.35
C TRP A 318 3.27 -12.67 10.17
N HIS A 319 2.54 -13.12 9.15
CA HIS A 319 3.15 -13.70 7.93
C HIS A 319 4.13 -12.72 7.26
N VAL A 320 3.72 -11.47 7.05
CA VAL A 320 4.55 -10.45 6.38
C VAL A 320 5.73 -10.04 7.29
N GLN A 321 5.47 -9.77 8.56
CA GLN A 321 6.51 -9.35 9.52
C GLN A 321 7.56 -10.44 9.74
N LEU A 322 7.14 -11.70 9.89
CA LEU A 322 8.08 -12.81 10.03
C LEU A 322 8.93 -13.00 8.77
N GLY A 323 8.36 -12.74 7.59
CA GLY A 323 9.10 -12.71 6.32
C GLY A 323 10.27 -11.73 6.38
N ILE A 324 10.06 -10.53 6.90
CA ILE A 324 11.11 -9.53 7.10
C ILE A 324 12.11 -10.02 8.17
N PHE A 325 11.61 -10.49 9.31
CA PHE A 325 12.46 -10.88 10.44
C PHE A 325 13.41 -12.01 10.08
N TRP A 326 12.94 -13.12 9.51
CA TRP A 326 13.83 -14.25 9.25
C TRP A 326 14.88 -13.91 8.18
N ILE A 327 14.51 -13.14 7.14
CA ILE A 327 15.47 -12.70 6.10
C ILE A 327 16.54 -11.79 6.72
N ALA A 328 16.12 -10.79 7.51
CA ALA A 328 17.06 -9.88 8.17
C ALA A 328 17.97 -10.62 9.16
N THR A 329 17.41 -11.52 9.97
CA THR A 329 18.17 -12.34 10.91
C THR A 329 19.15 -13.27 10.18
N ALA A 330 18.80 -13.83 9.02
CA ALA A 330 19.70 -14.66 8.23
C ALA A 330 20.92 -13.87 7.72
N TRP A 331 20.71 -12.66 7.19
CA TRP A 331 21.79 -11.78 6.76
C TRP A 331 22.66 -11.29 7.93
N LEU A 332 22.04 -11.00 9.07
CA LEU A 332 22.77 -10.65 10.29
C LEU A 332 23.63 -11.83 10.76
N ALA A 333 23.09 -13.05 10.76
CA ALA A 333 23.81 -14.27 11.10
C ALA A 333 24.99 -14.50 10.15
N ALA A 334 24.80 -14.34 8.84
CA ALA A 334 25.86 -14.42 7.85
C ALA A 334 26.98 -13.39 8.12
N GLY A 335 26.61 -12.13 8.41
CA GLY A 335 27.57 -11.09 8.77
C GLY A 335 28.35 -11.41 10.05
N LEU A 336 27.67 -11.88 11.10
CA LEU A 336 28.30 -12.30 12.36
C LEU A 336 29.24 -13.49 12.17
N PHE A 337 28.89 -14.43 11.29
CA PHE A 337 29.73 -15.59 10.97
C PHE A 337 31.00 -15.19 10.19
N ILE A 338 30.87 -14.27 9.24
CA ILE A 338 31.97 -13.81 8.39
C ILE A 338 32.90 -12.84 9.15
N GLY A 339 32.39 -12.08 10.12
CA GLY A 339 33.14 -11.07 10.86
C GLY A 339 34.53 -11.53 11.35
N PRO A 340 34.62 -12.59 12.18
CA PRO A 340 35.92 -13.11 12.66
C PRO A 340 36.85 -13.59 11.54
N ALA A 341 36.29 -14.12 10.44
CA ALA A 341 37.09 -14.58 9.30
C ALA A 341 37.72 -13.41 8.53
N VAL A 342 37.04 -12.26 8.48
CA VAL A 342 37.56 -11.04 7.86
C VAL A 342 38.57 -10.32 8.75
N SER A 343 38.34 -10.25 10.06
CA SER A 343 39.28 -9.64 11.00
C SER A 343 40.51 -10.51 11.28
N GLY A 344 40.43 -11.83 11.01
CA GLY A 344 41.47 -12.81 11.34
C GLY A 344 41.60 -13.10 12.84
N VAL A 345 40.76 -12.49 13.68
CA VAL A 345 40.76 -12.63 15.14
C VAL A 345 39.33 -12.62 15.66
N GLU A 346 39.08 -13.34 16.75
CA GLU A 346 37.84 -13.23 17.54
C GLU A 346 37.93 -11.98 18.43
N PRO A 347 37.09 -10.94 18.21
CA PRO A 347 37.09 -9.77 19.07
C PRO A 347 36.71 -10.12 20.53
N GLN A 348 37.25 -9.37 21.48
CA GLN A 348 36.89 -9.56 22.89
C GLN A 348 35.38 -9.38 23.08
N TRP A 349 34.75 -10.29 23.82
CA TRP A 349 33.31 -10.32 24.08
C TRP A 349 32.40 -10.58 22.87
N GLN A 350 32.94 -10.94 21.70
CA GLN A 350 32.13 -11.21 20.50
C GLN A 350 31.09 -12.30 20.75
N ARG A 351 31.49 -13.43 21.35
CA ARG A 351 30.55 -14.50 21.74
C ARG A 351 29.49 -14.06 22.75
N LEU A 352 29.74 -13.04 23.58
CA LEU A 352 28.73 -12.56 24.52
C LEU A 352 27.63 -11.76 23.78
N GLY A 353 27.98 -11.09 22.69
CA GLY A 353 27.05 -10.36 21.82
C GLY A 353 26.31 -11.23 20.80
N VAL A 354 26.60 -12.54 20.75
CA VAL A 354 26.01 -13.56 19.85
C VAL A 354 25.37 -14.67 20.67
#